data_AF-A0A6P1TEH1-F1
#
_entry.id   AF-A0A6P1TEH1-F1
#
_cell.length_a   1.000
_cell.length_b   1.000
_cell.length_c   1.000
_cell.angle_alpha   90.00
_cell.angle_beta   90.00
_cell.angle_gamma   90.00
#
_symmetry.space_group_name_H-M   'P 1'
#
loop_
_entity.id
_entity.type
_entity.pdbx_description
1 polymer ?
#
loop_
_entity_poly.entity_id
_entity_poly.type
_entity_poly.pdbx_seq_one_letter_code
_entity_poly.pdbx_strand_id
1 'polypeptide(L)'
;MDKVLIIDDNTGIISALSLLLSLHDIQTLSAITPQAGLQLLRENPDIGLVIQDMNFTADTTSGDEGRALFFALRELQPDIPVILLTAWTQLEMAVELVKAGAADYVGKPWDDNKLIATIKNLLELHELQQQQRQAKSREQQAREQLHQQYDLQGIVYRSSSVQKLLEMATQVAHADVPVLITGPNGAGKEKIADIVQANSSVKDGPYIKVNVGALPEDLMEAELFGAEAGAYTGAGNKARQGRFEAADGGTLFLDEIGELSASGQVKLLRVLQTGEFQRLGSSQTRKVRVRVISATNSNLQQMIADGSFRQDLFYRLNVIELKLPPLSERPEDILPLSRAFLSDSGKRLSGQAQQTLLRYSWPGNVRELQNVMQRAAVLTRGDTIEDATLALPQEEIQKVPEHSFEPSRELLEQTLAQCNGIIAQAARELGLSRQALYRRLDKYGIPY
;
A
#
# COMPACT_ATOMS: atom_id res chain seq x y z
N MET A 1 1.87 -0.93 -28.31
CA MET A 1 2.45 -0.04 -29.33
C MET A 1 1.47 1.09 -29.43
N ASP A 2 1.79 2.19 -28.77
CA ASP A 2 0.83 3.25 -28.55
C ASP A 2 0.77 4.13 -29.79
N LYS A 3 -0.44 4.35 -30.30
CA LYS A 3 -0.68 5.13 -31.51
C LYS A 3 -0.77 6.62 -31.17
N VAL A 4 -0.34 7.46 -32.10
CA VAL A 4 -0.52 8.92 -32.03
C VAL A 4 -1.69 9.33 -32.93
N LEU A 5 -2.65 10.04 -32.36
CA LEU A 5 -3.74 10.66 -33.12
C LEU A 5 -3.35 12.09 -33.53
N ILE A 6 -3.34 12.37 -34.82
CA ILE A 6 -3.10 13.71 -35.36
C ILE A 6 -4.46 14.30 -35.78
N ILE A 7 -4.84 15.45 -35.22
CA ILE A 7 -6.07 16.16 -35.57
C ILE A 7 -5.69 17.54 -36.09
N ASP A 8 -5.72 17.74 -37.40
CA ASP A 8 -5.31 18.98 -38.07
C ASP A 8 -6.04 19.09 -39.42
N ASP A 9 -6.58 20.25 -39.80
CA ASP A 9 -7.29 20.45 -41.07
C ASP A 9 -6.33 20.50 -42.28
N ASN A 10 -5.05 20.79 -42.03
CA ASN A 10 -4.03 20.88 -43.05
C ASN A 10 -3.40 19.51 -43.35
N THR A 11 -3.77 18.96 -44.50
CA THR A 11 -3.26 17.66 -44.98
C THR A 11 -1.74 17.62 -45.21
N GLY A 12 -1.11 18.77 -45.46
CA GLY A 12 0.34 18.89 -45.53
C GLY A 12 1.01 18.67 -44.18
N ILE A 13 0.42 19.21 -43.10
CA ILE A 13 0.90 19.03 -41.73
C ILE A 13 0.68 17.59 -41.28
N ILE A 14 -0.49 17.01 -41.54
CA ILE A 14 -0.76 15.59 -41.26
C ILE A 14 0.28 14.70 -41.95
N SER A 15 0.53 14.94 -43.24
CA SER A 15 1.51 14.15 -44.02
C SER A 15 2.92 14.28 -43.45
N ALA A 16 3.34 15.49 -43.09
CA ALA A 16 4.66 15.74 -42.52
C ALA A 16 4.83 15.04 -41.16
N LEU A 17 3.86 15.18 -40.25
CA LEU A 17 3.87 14.53 -38.94
C LEU A 17 3.80 13.01 -39.05
N SER A 18 2.96 12.49 -39.95
CA SER A 18 2.85 11.04 -40.16
C SER A 18 4.14 10.46 -40.72
N LEU A 19 4.79 11.13 -41.66
CA LEU A 19 6.10 10.71 -42.18
C LEU A 19 7.15 10.74 -41.07
N LEU A 20 7.27 11.87 -40.35
CA LEU A 20 8.22 12.02 -39.25
C LEU A 20 8.04 10.91 -38.19
N LEU A 21 6.80 10.64 -37.77
CA LEU A 21 6.51 9.61 -36.77
C LEU A 21 6.77 8.20 -37.29
N SER A 22 6.48 7.93 -38.56
CA SER A 22 6.78 6.63 -39.19
C SER A 22 8.27 6.33 -39.26
N LEU A 23 9.13 7.34 -39.47
CA LEU A 23 10.59 7.20 -39.44
C LEU A 23 11.13 6.82 -38.05
N HIS A 24 10.30 6.94 -37.02
CA HIS A 24 10.61 6.58 -35.64
C HIS A 24 9.76 5.41 -35.12
N ASP A 25 9.17 4.61 -36.01
CA ASP A 25 8.34 3.44 -35.71
C ASP A 25 7.09 3.75 -34.85
N ILE A 26 6.61 4.99 -34.90
CA ILE A 26 5.39 5.43 -34.21
C ILE A 26 4.21 5.38 -35.18
N GLN A 27 3.21 4.57 -34.85
CA GLN A 27 1.99 4.45 -35.65
C GLN A 27 1.10 5.69 -35.47
N THR A 28 0.50 6.16 -36.56
CA THR A 28 -0.40 7.32 -36.53
C THR A 28 -1.80 6.98 -37.03
N LEU A 29 -2.78 7.65 -36.43
CA LEU A 29 -4.11 7.85 -36.99
C LEU A 29 -4.28 9.34 -37.23
N SER A 30 -5.07 9.72 -38.23
CA SER A 30 -5.28 11.14 -38.54
C SER A 30 -6.74 11.48 -38.78
N ALA A 31 -7.12 12.69 -38.40
CA ALA A 31 -8.44 13.27 -38.61
C ALA A 31 -8.29 14.71 -39.08
N ILE A 32 -9.06 15.08 -40.09
CA ILE A 32 -9.10 16.46 -40.63
C ILE A 32 -10.15 17.35 -39.96
N THR A 33 -10.93 16.80 -39.02
CA THR A 33 -11.94 17.55 -38.25
C THR A 33 -11.93 17.12 -36.77
N PRO A 34 -12.28 18.03 -35.85
CA PRO A 34 -12.43 17.69 -34.43
C PRO A 34 -13.35 16.50 -34.17
N GLN A 35 -14.49 16.44 -34.87
CA GLN A 35 -15.49 15.39 -34.68
C GLN A 35 -14.95 14.02 -35.11
N ALA A 36 -14.25 13.94 -36.24
CA ALA A 36 -13.60 12.71 -36.69
C ALA A 36 -12.49 12.28 -35.72
N GLY A 37 -11.72 13.23 -35.17
CA GLY A 37 -10.69 12.94 -34.16
C GLY A 37 -11.29 12.35 -32.88
N LEU A 38 -12.37 12.94 -32.37
CA LEU A 38 -13.10 12.41 -31.20
C LEU A 38 -13.68 11.02 -31.47
N GLN A 39 -14.16 10.75 -32.69
CA GLN A 39 -14.65 9.42 -33.07
C GLN A 39 -13.52 8.39 -33.08
N LEU A 40 -12.39 8.69 -33.72
CA LEU A 40 -11.23 7.80 -33.75
C LEU A 40 -10.72 7.48 -32.35
N LEU A 41 -10.72 8.45 -31.43
CA LEU A 41 -10.33 8.22 -30.05
C LEU A 41 -11.26 7.25 -29.30
N ARG A 42 -12.57 7.26 -29.61
CA ARG A 42 -13.51 6.31 -29.00
C ARG A 42 -13.34 4.89 -29.54
N GLU A 43 -13.04 4.77 -30.83
CA GLU A 43 -12.94 3.48 -31.52
C GLU A 43 -11.59 2.78 -31.29
N ASN A 44 -10.55 3.53 -30.91
CA ASN A 44 -9.18 3.04 -30.79
C ASN A 44 -8.64 3.32 -29.37
N PRO A 45 -8.80 2.37 -28.42
CA PRO A 45 -8.34 2.54 -27.04
C PRO A 45 -6.81 2.47 -26.87
N ASP A 46 -6.08 2.11 -27.94
CA ASP A 46 -4.62 2.02 -28.00
C ASP A 46 -3.93 3.32 -28.43
N ILE A 47 -4.69 4.41 -28.60
CA ILE A 47 -4.13 5.75 -28.79
C ILE A 47 -3.56 6.24 -27.47
N GLY A 48 -2.24 6.46 -27.43
CA GLY A 48 -1.54 6.91 -26.22
C GLY A 48 -1.25 8.40 -26.20
N LEU A 49 -1.45 9.12 -27.31
CA LEU A 49 -1.19 10.57 -27.40
C LEU A 49 -2.02 11.22 -28.51
N VAL A 50 -2.45 12.46 -28.27
CA VAL A 50 -3.10 13.30 -29.28
C VAL A 50 -2.21 14.49 -29.61
N ILE A 51 -1.96 14.71 -30.90
CA ILE A 51 -1.45 15.96 -31.44
C ILE A 51 -2.63 16.67 -32.10
N GLN A 52 -2.95 17.85 -31.62
CA GLN A 52 -4.12 18.58 -32.04
C GLN A 52 -3.73 19.98 -32.51
N ASP A 53 -4.30 20.44 -33.62
CA ASP A 53 -4.22 21.85 -34.02
C ASP A 53 -5.14 22.77 -33.21
N MET A 54 -4.72 24.03 -33.08
CA MET A 54 -5.52 25.05 -32.39
C MET A 54 -6.60 25.66 -33.29
N ASN A 55 -6.49 25.56 -34.62
CA ASN A 55 -7.47 26.12 -35.56
C ASN A 55 -7.86 25.05 -36.60
N PHE A 56 -9.13 24.99 -37.00
CA PHE A 56 -9.59 24.02 -38.00
C PHE A 56 -10.37 24.65 -39.17
N THR A 57 -10.88 25.88 -39.01
CA THR A 57 -11.51 26.63 -40.10
C THR A 57 -10.66 27.82 -40.55
N ALA A 58 -10.67 28.08 -41.87
CA ALA A 58 -9.76 29.03 -42.52
C ALA A 58 -9.92 30.50 -42.05
N ASP A 59 -11.06 30.86 -41.45
CA ASP A 59 -11.42 32.25 -41.11
C ASP A 59 -11.38 32.58 -39.61
N THR A 60 -11.11 31.61 -38.71
CA THR A 60 -11.06 31.88 -37.27
C THR A 60 -9.67 31.68 -36.68
N THR A 61 -8.91 32.77 -36.60
CA THR A 61 -7.64 32.84 -35.86
C THR A 61 -7.84 32.97 -34.33
N SER A 62 -9.03 32.62 -33.81
CA SER A 62 -9.35 32.77 -32.38
C SER A 62 -8.83 31.61 -31.52
N GLY A 63 -8.64 30.41 -32.08
CA GLY A 63 -8.22 29.22 -31.33
C GLY A 63 -9.33 28.53 -30.51
N ASP A 64 -10.55 29.04 -30.54
CA ASP A 64 -11.67 28.53 -29.72
C ASP A 64 -12.08 27.10 -30.09
N GLU A 65 -12.00 26.74 -31.37
CA GLU A 65 -12.26 25.37 -31.84
C GLU A 65 -11.26 24.38 -31.24
N GLY A 66 -9.97 24.76 -31.20
CA GLY A 66 -8.93 23.97 -30.56
C GLY A 66 -9.16 23.84 -29.04
N ARG A 67 -9.53 24.93 -28.37
CA ARG A 67 -9.88 24.90 -26.95
C ARG A 67 -11.07 23.98 -26.66
N ALA A 68 -12.12 24.05 -27.47
CA ALA A 68 -13.29 23.17 -27.33
C ALA A 68 -12.92 21.69 -27.52
N LEU A 69 -12.11 21.38 -28.54
CA LEU A 69 -11.64 20.02 -28.79
C LEU A 69 -10.76 19.49 -27.64
N PHE A 70 -9.88 20.30 -27.07
CA PHE A 70 -9.06 19.90 -25.92
C PHE A 70 -9.94 19.46 -24.74
N PHE A 71 -10.95 20.25 -24.37
CA PHE A 71 -11.85 19.88 -23.28
C PHE A 71 -12.67 18.63 -23.60
N ALA A 72 -13.14 18.48 -24.84
CA ALA A 72 -13.85 17.28 -25.27
C ALA A 72 -12.97 16.01 -25.22
N LEU A 73 -11.69 16.11 -25.58
CA LEU A 73 -10.73 15.01 -25.44
C LEU A 73 -10.54 14.62 -23.97
N ARG A 74 -10.45 15.62 -23.06
CA ARG A 74 -10.29 15.38 -21.62
C ARG A 74 -11.53 14.78 -20.97
N GLU A 75 -12.73 15.11 -21.45
CA GLU A 75 -13.96 14.45 -20.99
C GLU A 75 -14.01 12.98 -21.39
N LEU A 76 -13.52 12.64 -22.60
CA LEU A 76 -13.48 11.26 -23.07
C LEU A 76 -12.37 10.44 -22.40
N GLN A 77 -11.17 11.01 -22.32
CA GLN A 77 -10.01 10.38 -21.68
C GLN A 77 -9.24 11.42 -20.85
N PRO A 78 -9.50 11.50 -19.53
CA PRO A 78 -8.90 12.52 -18.66
C PRO A 78 -7.39 12.51 -18.56
N ASP A 79 -6.72 11.44 -19.00
CA ASP A 79 -5.28 11.23 -18.82
C ASP A 79 -4.53 11.04 -20.13
N ILE A 80 -5.20 11.18 -21.28
CA ILE A 80 -4.50 11.17 -22.56
C ILE A 80 -3.63 12.44 -22.66
N PRO A 81 -2.32 12.32 -22.93
CA PRO A 81 -1.50 13.49 -23.18
C PRO A 81 -1.91 14.14 -24.50
N VAL A 82 -2.14 15.45 -24.46
CA VAL A 82 -2.47 16.27 -25.63
C VAL A 82 -1.36 17.27 -25.88
N ILE A 83 -0.75 17.23 -27.06
CA ILE A 83 0.17 18.23 -27.59
C ILE A 83 -0.62 19.19 -28.48
N LEU A 84 -0.54 20.49 -28.19
CA LEU A 84 -1.20 21.53 -28.97
C LEU A 84 -0.25 22.07 -30.04
N LEU A 85 -0.63 21.99 -31.31
CA LEU A 85 0.07 22.67 -32.39
C LEU A 85 -0.50 24.07 -32.56
N THR A 86 0.37 25.08 -32.60
CA THR A 86 -0.04 26.48 -32.69
C THR A 86 0.80 27.25 -33.68
N ALA A 87 0.21 28.27 -34.32
CA ALA A 87 0.99 29.34 -34.95
C ALA A 87 1.57 30.27 -33.88
N TRP A 88 2.63 31.01 -34.21
CA TRP A 88 3.32 31.93 -33.30
C TRP A 88 2.41 33.03 -32.68
N THR A 89 1.25 33.29 -33.27
CA THR A 89 0.31 34.35 -32.88
C THR A 89 -0.64 34.00 -31.73
N GLN A 90 -0.71 32.74 -31.28
CA GLN A 90 -1.72 32.26 -30.31
C GLN A 90 -1.15 31.72 -29.00
N LEU A 91 0.02 32.22 -28.59
CA LEU A 91 0.77 31.70 -27.44
C LEU A 91 0.01 31.81 -26.11
N GLU A 92 -0.82 32.85 -25.92
CA GLU A 92 -1.59 33.05 -24.68
C GLU A 92 -2.60 31.91 -24.42
N MET A 93 -3.32 31.47 -25.45
CA MET A 93 -4.32 30.41 -25.33
C MET A 93 -3.67 29.03 -25.12
N ALA A 94 -2.55 28.75 -25.80
CA ALA A 94 -1.79 27.52 -25.57
C ALA A 94 -1.29 27.43 -24.11
N VAL A 95 -0.85 28.56 -23.55
CA VAL A 95 -0.45 28.64 -22.13
C VAL A 95 -1.62 28.42 -21.18
N GLU A 96 -2.82 28.94 -21.48
CA GLU A 96 -4.04 28.64 -20.71
C GLU A 96 -4.33 27.14 -20.70
N LEU A 97 -4.28 26.48 -21.86
CA LEU A 97 -4.61 25.07 -21.98
C LEU A 97 -3.57 24.15 -21.31
N VAL A 98 -2.29 24.52 -21.33
CA VAL A 98 -1.27 23.83 -20.52
C VAL A 98 -1.55 23.99 -19.03
N LYS A 99 -2.00 25.16 -18.56
CA LYS A 99 -2.46 25.33 -17.17
C LYS A 99 -3.71 24.50 -16.87
N ALA A 100 -4.55 24.25 -17.87
CA ALA A 100 -5.71 23.36 -17.80
C ALA A 100 -5.35 21.85 -17.96
N GLY A 101 -4.08 21.52 -18.20
CA GLY A 101 -3.56 20.16 -18.20
C GLY A 101 -3.23 19.57 -19.59
N ALA A 102 -3.10 20.38 -20.63
CA ALA A 102 -2.42 19.95 -21.86
C ALA A 102 -0.97 19.58 -21.55
N ALA A 103 -0.45 18.56 -22.24
CA ALA A 103 0.85 17.99 -21.95
C ALA A 103 1.99 18.91 -22.40
N ASP A 104 1.85 19.49 -23.60
CA ASP A 104 2.77 20.51 -24.14
C ASP A 104 2.11 21.30 -25.28
N TYR A 105 2.80 22.34 -25.76
CA TYR A 105 2.47 23.01 -27.02
C TYR A 105 3.70 23.16 -27.92
N VAL A 106 3.49 23.11 -29.24
CA VAL A 106 4.54 23.16 -30.25
C VAL A 106 4.17 24.16 -31.34
N GLY A 107 5.09 25.09 -31.60
CA GLY A 107 4.94 26.08 -32.67
C GLY A 107 5.13 25.47 -34.07
N LYS A 108 4.38 25.97 -35.05
CA LYS A 108 4.60 25.71 -36.49
C LYS A 108 5.51 26.81 -37.08
N PRO A 109 6.64 26.50 -37.76
CA PRO A 109 7.23 25.18 -37.96
C PRO A 109 7.90 24.65 -36.68
N TRP A 110 7.94 23.32 -36.52
CA TRP A 110 8.51 22.65 -35.35
C TRP A 110 9.95 22.17 -35.58
N ASP A 111 10.62 21.83 -34.49
CA ASP A 111 11.88 21.09 -34.50
C ASP A 111 11.59 19.59 -34.37
N ASP A 112 11.96 18.82 -35.39
CA ASP A 112 11.69 17.37 -35.47
C ASP A 112 12.27 16.60 -34.28
N ASN A 113 13.50 16.90 -33.87
CA ASN A 113 14.15 16.21 -32.75
C ASN A 113 13.43 16.49 -31.44
N LYS A 114 13.07 17.76 -31.22
CA LYS A 114 12.35 18.18 -30.00
C LYS A 114 10.96 17.56 -29.94
N LEU A 115 10.22 17.55 -31.06
CA LEU A 115 8.88 16.98 -31.12
C LEU A 115 8.90 15.47 -30.85
N ILE A 116 9.80 14.74 -31.48
CA ILE A 116 9.94 13.29 -31.28
C ILE A 116 10.35 12.95 -29.85
N ALA A 117 11.30 13.67 -29.26
CA ALA A 117 11.67 13.48 -27.86
C ALA A 117 10.46 13.70 -26.92
N THR A 118 9.66 14.73 -27.20
CA THR A 118 8.45 15.04 -26.41
C THR A 118 7.42 13.94 -26.53
N ILE A 119 7.13 13.47 -27.75
CA ILE A 119 6.16 12.40 -28.00
C ILE A 119 6.57 11.10 -27.31
N LYS A 120 7.83 10.67 -27.45
CA LYS A 120 8.33 9.44 -26.81
C LYS A 120 8.19 9.49 -25.29
N ASN A 121 8.58 10.60 -24.67
CA ASN A 121 8.46 10.79 -23.22
C ASN A 121 7.00 10.76 -22.74
N LEU A 122 6.07 11.34 -23.53
CA LEU A 122 4.67 11.38 -23.17
C LEU A 122 3.97 10.03 -23.35
N LEU A 123 4.31 9.28 -24.41
CA LEU A 123 3.82 7.92 -24.61
C LEU A 123 4.28 7.01 -23.46
N GLU A 124 5.58 7.03 -23.11
CA GLU A 124 6.10 6.24 -21.99
C GLU A 124 5.42 6.61 -20.65
N LEU A 125 5.23 7.90 -20.39
CA LEU A 125 4.54 8.35 -19.18
C LEU A 125 3.07 7.87 -19.15
N HIS A 126 2.37 7.94 -20.28
CA HIS A 126 0.99 7.49 -20.38
C HIS A 126 0.89 5.97 -20.17
N GLU A 127 1.78 5.19 -20.79
CA GLU A 127 1.84 3.74 -20.62
C GLU A 127 2.04 3.37 -19.14
N LEU A 128 3.02 3.99 -18.47
CA LEU A 128 3.28 3.77 -17.05
C LEU A 128 2.07 4.13 -16.16
N GLN A 129 1.37 5.22 -16.46
CA GLN A 129 0.17 5.64 -15.74
C GLN A 129 -0.99 4.64 -15.94
N GLN A 130 -1.18 4.15 -17.16
CA GLN A 130 -2.18 3.13 -17.48
C GLN A 130 -1.90 1.82 -16.76
N GLN A 131 -0.64 1.33 -16.83
CA GLN A 131 -0.22 0.12 -16.12
C GLN A 131 -0.45 0.26 -14.62
N GLN A 132 -0.10 1.41 -14.02
CA GLN A 132 -0.33 1.66 -12.60
C GLN A 132 -1.82 1.63 -12.23
N ARG A 133 -2.70 2.20 -13.07
CA ARG A 133 -4.15 2.19 -12.84
C ARG A 133 -4.74 0.80 -12.97
N GLN A 134 -4.35 0.06 -14.00
CA GLN A 134 -4.80 -1.31 -14.19
C GLN A 134 -4.35 -2.20 -13.04
N ALA A 135 -3.11 -2.06 -12.56
CA ALA A 135 -2.61 -2.76 -11.40
C ALA A 135 -3.44 -2.45 -10.13
N LYS A 136 -3.69 -1.16 -9.86
CA LYS A 136 -4.54 -0.74 -8.73
C LYS A 136 -5.97 -1.27 -8.83
N SER A 137 -6.55 -1.29 -10.03
CA SER A 137 -7.89 -1.82 -10.26
C SER A 137 -7.95 -3.33 -10.02
N ARG A 138 -6.94 -4.08 -10.48
CA ARG A 138 -6.86 -5.54 -10.25
C ARG A 138 -6.68 -5.86 -8.77
N GLU A 139 -5.82 -5.12 -8.07
CA GLU A 139 -5.61 -5.27 -6.62
C GLU A 139 -6.92 -5.00 -5.85
N GLN A 140 -7.65 -3.94 -6.21
CA GLN A 140 -8.94 -3.63 -5.62
C GLN A 140 -9.98 -4.74 -5.85
N GLN A 141 -10.08 -5.26 -7.07
CA GLN A 141 -10.98 -6.37 -7.40
C GLN A 141 -10.63 -7.64 -6.63
N ALA A 142 -9.34 -7.99 -6.54
CA ALA A 142 -8.88 -9.15 -5.78
C ALA A 142 -9.21 -9.01 -4.29
N ARG A 143 -9.04 -7.81 -3.72
CA ARG A 143 -9.43 -7.52 -2.33
C ARG A 143 -10.94 -7.67 -2.12
N GLU A 144 -11.77 -7.15 -3.02
CA GLU A 144 -13.22 -7.29 -2.95
C GLU A 144 -13.65 -8.76 -3.02
N GLN A 145 -13.04 -9.54 -3.91
CA GLN A 145 -13.29 -10.98 -4.00
C GLN A 145 -12.94 -11.71 -2.70
N LEU A 146 -11.80 -11.37 -2.09
CA LEU A 146 -11.37 -11.98 -0.82
C LEU A 146 -12.38 -11.69 0.30
N HIS A 147 -12.87 -10.44 0.40
CA HIS A 147 -13.90 -10.05 1.38
C HIS A 147 -15.27 -10.70 1.13
N GLN A 148 -15.59 -11.05 -0.12
CA GLN A 148 -16.85 -11.74 -0.45
C GLN A 148 -16.78 -13.24 -0.16
N GLN A 149 -15.62 -13.85 -0.37
CA GLN A 149 -15.42 -15.30 -0.24
C GLN A 149 -15.16 -15.74 1.20
N TYR A 150 -14.52 -14.91 2.01
CA TYR A 150 -14.04 -15.28 3.34
C TYR A 150 -14.48 -14.30 4.42
N ASP A 151 -14.63 -14.81 5.64
CA ASP A 151 -14.85 -13.97 6.81
C ASP A 151 -13.50 -13.42 7.30
N LEU A 152 -13.21 -12.16 6.94
CA LEU A 152 -11.98 -11.48 7.30
C LEU A 152 -12.06 -10.73 8.64
N GLN A 153 -13.07 -10.99 9.47
CA GLN A 153 -13.17 -10.51 10.86
C GLN A 153 -12.99 -8.98 11.02
N GLY A 154 -13.48 -8.24 10.03
CA GLY A 154 -13.44 -6.77 9.99
C GLY A 154 -12.04 -6.16 9.86
N ILE A 155 -11.05 -6.93 9.38
CA ILE A 155 -9.69 -6.41 9.20
C ILE A 155 -9.66 -5.25 8.19
N VAL A 156 -8.86 -4.24 8.50
CA VAL A 156 -8.65 -3.06 7.65
C VAL A 156 -7.21 -3.05 7.14
N TYR A 157 -7.06 -3.07 5.82
CA TYR A 157 -5.76 -3.06 5.16
C TYR A 157 -5.87 -2.51 3.73
N ARG A 158 -4.72 -2.14 3.17
CA ARG A 158 -4.50 -1.65 1.81
C ARG A 158 -3.19 -2.14 1.21
N SER A 159 -2.20 -2.50 2.04
CA SER A 159 -0.91 -2.99 1.58
C SER A 159 -1.02 -4.36 0.90
N SER A 160 -0.28 -4.54 -0.19
CA SER A 160 -0.21 -5.81 -0.92
C SER A 160 0.43 -6.93 -0.09
N SER A 161 1.29 -6.59 0.88
CA SER A 161 1.92 -7.54 1.80
C SER A 161 0.89 -8.19 2.73
N VAL A 162 -0.01 -7.39 3.31
CA VAL A 162 -1.12 -7.92 4.13
C VAL A 162 -2.13 -8.65 3.25
N GLN A 163 -2.38 -8.19 2.02
CA GLN A 163 -3.27 -8.92 1.11
C GLN A 163 -2.79 -10.35 0.87
N LYS A 164 -1.52 -10.54 0.48
CA LYS A 164 -0.93 -11.86 0.26
C LYS A 164 -0.95 -12.73 1.52
N LEU A 165 -0.71 -12.12 2.69
CA LEU A 165 -0.82 -12.81 3.98
C LEU A 165 -2.24 -13.36 4.19
N LEU A 166 -3.27 -12.57 3.89
CA LEU A 166 -4.68 -12.97 4.07
C LEU A 166 -5.12 -14.03 3.05
N GLU A 167 -4.65 -13.94 1.80
CA GLU A 167 -4.84 -14.99 0.80
C GLU A 167 -4.25 -16.33 1.31
N MET A 168 -3.04 -16.31 1.87
CA MET A 168 -2.43 -17.51 2.46
C MET A 168 -3.16 -17.98 3.73
N ALA A 169 -3.57 -17.05 4.61
CA ALA A 169 -4.27 -17.36 5.85
C ALA A 169 -5.62 -18.05 5.58
N THR A 170 -6.37 -17.55 4.61
CA THR A 170 -7.67 -18.12 4.19
C THR A 170 -7.50 -19.47 3.50
N GLN A 171 -6.47 -19.63 2.65
CA GLN A 171 -6.16 -20.91 2.04
C GLN A 171 -5.80 -22.00 3.08
N VAL A 172 -4.99 -21.64 4.07
CA VAL A 172 -4.52 -22.57 5.12
C VAL A 172 -5.58 -22.81 6.19
N ALA A 173 -6.57 -21.93 6.32
CA ALA A 173 -7.69 -22.10 7.24
C ALA A 173 -8.42 -23.44 7.00
N HIS A 174 -8.55 -23.92 5.78
CA HIS A 174 -9.23 -25.20 5.52
C HIS A 174 -8.43 -26.44 5.91
N ALA A 175 -7.11 -26.33 6.05
CA ALA A 175 -6.24 -27.46 6.38
C ALA A 175 -6.17 -27.70 7.91
N ASP A 176 -6.23 -28.97 8.33
CA ASP A 176 -6.03 -29.39 9.73
C ASP A 176 -4.52 -29.48 10.03
N VAL A 177 -3.82 -28.36 9.88
CA VAL A 177 -2.38 -28.22 10.13
C VAL A 177 -2.09 -27.09 11.13
N PRO A 178 -1.02 -27.22 11.95
CA PRO A 178 -0.54 -26.13 12.78
C PRO A 178 -0.14 -24.90 11.96
N VAL A 179 -0.44 -23.71 12.48
CA VAL A 179 -0.10 -22.43 11.87
C VAL A 179 0.72 -21.62 12.86
N LEU A 180 1.88 -21.11 12.42
CA LEU A 180 2.71 -20.20 13.19
C LEU A 180 2.60 -18.79 12.61
N ILE A 181 2.13 -17.83 13.41
CA ILE A 181 2.01 -16.43 13.04
C ILE A 181 3.17 -15.66 13.66
N THR A 182 4.08 -15.16 12.84
CA THR A 182 5.23 -14.38 13.29
C THR A 182 5.01 -12.90 13.01
N GLY A 183 5.50 -12.03 13.90
CA GLY A 183 5.42 -10.59 13.68
C GLY A 183 5.60 -9.78 14.96
N PRO A 184 5.89 -8.48 14.82
CA PRO A 184 6.22 -7.64 15.96
C PRO A 184 5.03 -7.42 16.90
N ASN A 185 5.33 -6.92 18.10
CA ASN A 185 4.31 -6.64 19.11
C ASN A 185 3.33 -5.57 18.63
N GLY A 186 2.04 -5.81 18.87
CA GLY A 186 0.98 -4.89 18.47
C GLY A 186 0.71 -4.83 16.96
N ALA A 187 1.28 -5.73 16.14
CA ALA A 187 1.03 -5.74 14.69
C ALA A 187 -0.35 -6.28 14.28
N GLY A 188 -1.03 -7.03 15.18
CA GLY A 188 -2.34 -7.64 14.92
C GLY A 188 -2.31 -9.15 14.67
N LYS A 189 -1.33 -9.89 15.21
CA LYS A 189 -1.22 -11.36 15.06
C LYS A 189 -2.50 -12.10 15.46
N GLU A 190 -3.14 -11.68 16.56
CA GLU A 190 -4.41 -12.25 17.02
C GLU A 190 -5.52 -12.12 15.97
N LYS A 191 -5.60 -10.98 15.26
CA LYS A 191 -6.59 -10.81 14.19
C LYS A 191 -6.36 -11.76 13.02
N ILE A 192 -5.11 -12.10 12.71
CA ILE A 192 -4.81 -13.12 11.71
C ILE A 192 -5.26 -14.51 12.20
N ALA A 193 -5.05 -14.83 13.48
CA ALA A 193 -5.55 -16.07 14.07
C ALA A 193 -7.09 -16.16 14.04
N ASP A 194 -7.79 -15.05 14.31
CA ASP A 194 -9.25 -14.96 14.22
C ASP A 194 -9.74 -15.30 12.80
N ILE A 195 -9.07 -14.77 11.77
CA ILE A 195 -9.39 -15.02 10.37
C ILE A 195 -9.16 -16.50 10.02
N VAL A 196 -8.04 -17.08 10.46
CA VAL A 196 -7.76 -18.50 10.24
C VAL A 196 -8.85 -19.37 10.91
N GLN A 197 -9.26 -19.03 12.13
CA GLN A 197 -10.32 -19.78 12.82
C GLN A 197 -11.68 -19.63 12.13
N ALA A 198 -12.08 -18.41 11.75
CA ALA A 198 -13.38 -18.12 11.14
C ALA A 198 -13.59 -18.87 9.82
N ASN A 199 -12.50 -19.12 9.08
CA ASN A 199 -12.51 -19.82 7.79
C ASN A 199 -12.11 -21.30 7.90
N SER A 200 -11.98 -21.83 9.13
CA SER A 200 -11.54 -23.20 9.35
C SER A 200 -12.62 -24.26 9.20
N SER A 201 -12.19 -25.53 9.06
CA SER A 201 -13.07 -26.70 9.12
C SER A 201 -13.69 -26.94 10.52
N VAL A 202 -13.12 -26.34 11.56
CA VAL A 202 -13.58 -26.42 12.97
C VAL A 202 -14.06 -25.06 13.50
N LYS A 203 -14.53 -24.18 12.60
CA LYS A 203 -14.97 -22.82 12.93
C LYS A 203 -16.10 -22.76 13.98
N ASP A 204 -16.98 -23.76 13.97
CA ASP A 204 -18.12 -23.86 14.89
C ASP A 204 -17.75 -24.50 16.24
N GLY A 205 -16.51 -24.99 16.38
CA GLY A 205 -15.98 -25.57 17.61
C GLY A 205 -15.48 -24.52 18.61
N PRO A 206 -15.09 -24.94 19.83
CA PRO A 206 -14.54 -24.03 20.83
C PRO A 206 -13.30 -23.30 20.31
N TYR A 207 -13.26 -21.98 20.48
CA TYR A 207 -12.08 -21.16 20.15
C TYR A 207 -11.50 -20.55 21.42
N ILE A 208 -10.43 -21.15 21.94
CA ILE A 208 -9.80 -20.75 23.20
C ILE A 208 -8.53 -19.97 22.89
N LYS A 209 -8.44 -18.74 23.38
CA LYS A 209 -7.26 -17.89 23.28
C LYS A 209 -6.49 -17.87 24.60
N VAL A 210 -5.18 -18.00 24.53
CA VAL A 210 -4.28 -17.96 25.69
C VAL A 210 -3.06 -17.14 25.34
N ASN A 211 -2.77 -16.11 26.12
CA ASN A 211 -1.48 -15.43 26.07
C ASN A 211 -0.55 -16.09 27.08
N VAL A 212 0.47 -16.79 26.58
CA VAL A 212 1.41 -17.55 27.41
C VAL A 212 2.27 -16.62 28.26
N GLY A 213 2.71 -15.49 27.71
CA GLY A 213 3.49 -14.48 28.43
C GLY A 213 2.74 -13.75 29.55
N ALA A 214 1.40 -13.85 29.59
CA ALA A 214 0.58 -13.28 30.66
C ALA A 214 0.38 -14.25 31.85
N LEU A 215 0.76 -15.52 31.71
CA LEU A 215 0.60 -16.52 32.76
C LEU A 215 1.83 -16.56 33.67
N PRO A 216 1.65 -16.60 35.01
CA PRO A 216 2.75 -16.91 35.91
C PRO A 216 3.36 -18.26 35.55
N GLU A 217 4.70 -18.35 35.54
CA GLU A 217 5.44 -19.56 35.14
C GLU A 217 4.97 -20.80 35.92
N ASP A 218 4.80 -20.65 37.24
CA ASP A 218 4.35 -21.72 38.15
C ASP A 218 2.93 -22.23 37.86
N LEU A 219 2.09 -21.44 37.19
CA LEU A 219 0.69 -21.78 36.86
C LEU A 219 0.49 -22.15 35.40
N MET A 220 1.49 -21.93 34.55
CA MET A 220 1.39 -22.14 33.10
C MET A 220 0.94 -23.55 32.75
N GLU A 221 1.54 -24.57 33.38
CA GLU A 221 1.16 -25.96 33.14
C GLU A 221 -0.26 -26.27 33.60
N ALA A 222 -0.65 -25.77 34.77
CA ALA A 222 -1.97 -25.99 35.35
C ALA A 222 -3.07 -25.32 34.52
N GLU A 223 -2.80 -24.14 33.95
CA GLU A 223 -3.72 -23.47 33.04
C GLU A 223 -3.83 -24.24 31.71
N LEU A 224 -2.71 -24.57 31.05
CA LEU A 224 -2.73 -25.20 29.73
C LEU A 224 -3.25 -26.64 29.76
N PHE A 225 -2.73 -27.46 30.67
CA PHE A 225 -2.98 -28.91 30.72
C PHE A 225 -3.93 -29.34 31.83
N GLY A 226 -4.34 -28.43 32.71
CA GLY A 226 -5.19 -28.73 33.86
C GLY A 226 -4.39 -29.26 35.05
N ALA A 227 -5.05 -29.30 36.21
CA ALA A 227 -4.45 -29.75 37.46
C ALA A 227 -5.46 -30.53 38.30
N GLU A 228 -4.98 -31.57 38.99
CA GLU A 228 -5.77 -32.26 40.02
C GLU A 228 -5.77 -31.48 41.34
N ALA A 229 -6.71 -31.81 42.21
CA ALA A 229 -6.79 -31.20 43.54
C ALA A 229 -5.47 -31.44 44.31
N GLY A 230 -4.90 -30.37 44.87
CA GLY A 230 -3.63 -30.44 45.61
C GLY A 230 -2.35 -30.53 44.77
N ALA A 231 -2.41 -30.37 43.44
CA ALA A 231 -1.25 -30.53 42.58
C ALA A 231 -0.19 -29.40 42.66
N TYR A 232 -0.53 -28.24 43.24
CA TYR A 232 0.37 -27.10 43.43
C TYR A 232 -0.04 -26.26 44.66
N THR A 233 0.84 -25.37 45.12
CA THR A 233 0.57 -24.46 46.25
C THR A 233 -0.55 -23.49 45.90
N GLY A 234 -1.70 -23.59 46.58
CA GLY A 234 -2.91 -22.83 46.24
C GLY A 234 -3.89 -23.57 45.31
N ALA A 235 -3.59 -24.81 44.93
CA ALA A 235 -4.58 -25.69 44.31
C ALA A 235 -5.74 -25.90 45.30
N GLY A 236 -6.92 -25.39 44.98
CA GLY A 236 -8.11 -25.62 45.79
C GLY A 236 -8.50 -27.10 45.85
N ASN A 237 -9.58 -27.40 46.57
CA ASN A 237 -10.08 -28.78 46.77
C ASN A 237 -10.75 -29.40 45.53
N LYS A 238 -10.65 -28.78 44.35
CA LYS A 238 -11.28 -29.25 43.11
C LYS A 238 -10.27 -29.27 41.98
N ALA A 239 -10.38 -30.28 41.12
CA ALA A 239 -9.63 -30.35 39.88
C ALA A 239 -10.01 -29.19 38.94
N ARG A 240 -9.04 -28.70 38.18
CA ARG A 240 -9.19 -27.60 37.23
C ARG A 240 -9.00 -28.10 35.81
N GLN A 241 -9.97 -27.81 34.95
CA GLN A 241 -9.90 -28.11 33.52
C GLN A 241 -8.86 -27.22 32.84
N GLY A 242 -7.98 -27.82 32.03
CA GLY A 242 -6.98 -27.10 31.24
C GLY A 242 -7.54 -26.53 29.93
N ARG A 243 -6.79 -25.62 29.31
CA ARG A 243 -7.14 -25.00 28.02
C ARG A 243 -7.24 -26.02 26.89
N PHE A 244 -6.41 -27.06 26.88
CA PHE A 244 -6.51 -28.15 25.90
C PHE A 244 -7.82 -28.93 26.01
N GLU A 245 -8.31 -29.18 27.23
CA GLU A 245 -9.61 -29.83 27.44
C GLU A 245 -10.77 -28.91 27.05
N ALA A 246 -10.64 -27.61 27.30
CA ALA A 246 -11.67 -26.63 26.93
C ALA A 246 -11.75 -26.39 25.41
N ALA A 247 -10.66 -26.63 24.69
CA ALA A 247 -10.55 -26.45 23.24
C ALA A 247 -10.85 -27.73 22.44
N ASP A 248 -11.21 -28.84 23.10
CA ASP A 248 -11.41 -30.13 22.43
C ASP A 248 -12.49 -30.04 21.34
N GLY A 249 -12.17 -30.55 20.14
CA GLY A 249 -13.01 -30.44 18.95
C GLY A 249 -12.95 -29.08 18.23
N GLY A 250 -12.14 -28.14 18.70
CA GLY A 250 -11.99 -26.80 18.14
C GLY A 250 -10.53 -26.36 18.00
N THR A 251 -10.27 -25.10 18.33
CA THR A 251 -8.98 -24.44 18.12
C THR A 251 -8.45 -23.79 19.40
N LEU A 252 -7.17 -23.99 19.66
CA LEU A 252 -6.42 -23.32 20.71
C LEU A 252 -5.42 -22.34 20.07
N PHE A 253 -5.61 -21.05 20.35
CA PHE A 253 -4.66 -20.00 19.99
C PHE A 253 -3.69 -19.73 21.13
N LEU A 254 -2.40 -19.93 20.88
CA LEU A 254 -1.30 -19.70 21.81
C LEU A 254 -0.52 -18.45 21.38
N ASP A 255 -0.80 -17.32 22.01
CA ASP A 255 -0.03 -16.09 21.81
C ASP A 255 1.22 -16.08 22.68
N GLU A 256 2.29 -15.47 22.15
CA GLU A 256 3.63 -15.45 22.74
C GLU A 256 4.20 -16.85 23.06
N ILE A 257 4.15 -17.78 22.08
CA ILE A 257 4.63 -19.17 22.26
C ILE A 257 6.12 -19.27 22.65
N GLY A 258 6.90 -18.21 22.41
CA GLY A 258 8.30 -18.12 22.83
C GLY A 258 8.47 -18.13 24.36
N GLU A 259 7.47 -17.67 25.11
CA GLU A 259 7.50 -17.59 26.58
C GLU A 259 7.19 -18.92 27.27
N LEU A 260 7.00 -20.00 26.51
CA LEU A 260 6.66 -21.31 27.06
C LEU A 260 7.86 -21.93 27.80
N SER A 261 7.65 -22.33 29.06
CA SER A 261 8.67 -23.01 29.85
C SER A 261 9.14 -24.32 29.20
N ALA A 262 10.36 -24.77 29.52
CA ALA A 262 10.94 -25.99 28.92
C ALA A 262 10.04 -27.24 29.13
N SER A 263 9.42 -27.37 30.30
CA SER A 263 8.46 -28.45 30.59
C SER A 263 7.16 -28.30 29.79
N GLY A 264 6.66 -27.06 29.66
CA GLY A 264 5.54 -26.73 28.79
C GLY A 264 5.80 -27.12 27.33
N GLN A 265 7.01 -26.85 26.82
CA GLN A 265 7.42 -27.22 25.45
C GLN A 265 7.37 -28.74 25.22
N VAL A 266 7.84 -29.54 26.19
CA VAL A 266 7.79 -31.02 26.11
C VAL A 266 6.34 -31.53 26.07
N LYS A 267 5.48 -31.01 26.94
CA LYS A 267 4.08 -31.43 26.98
C LYS A 267 3.32 -30.99 25.73
N LEU A 268 3.56 -29.77 25.24
CA LEU A 268 2.97 -29.28 24.01
C LEU A 268 3.35 -30.14 22.81
N LEU A 269 4.63 -30.51 22.68
CA LEU A 269 5.10 -31.40 21.62
C LEU A 269 4.34 -32.73 21.64
N ARG A 270 4.13 -33.33 22.82
CA ARG A 270 3.38 -34.58 22.98
C ARG A 270 1.93 -34.42 22.50
N VAL A 271 1.26 -33.33 22.87
CA VAL A 271 -0.11 -33.05 22.39
C VAL A 271 -0.15 -32.89 20.87
N LEU A 272 0.79 -32.17 20.27
CA LEU A 272 0.85 -31.99 18.82
C LEU A 272 1.17 -33.28 18.05
N GLN A 273 1.79 -34.26 18.70
CA GLN A 273 2.14 -35.55 18.08
C GLN A 273 1.02 -36.59 18.21
N THR A 274 0.47 -36.77 19.40
CA THR A 274 -0.46 -37.88 19.69
C THR A 274 -1.85 -37.42 20.12
N GLY A 275 -2.04 -36.12 20.38
CA GLY A 275 -3.24 -35.58 21.01
C GLY A 275 -3.34 -35.88 22.50
N GLU A 276 -2.29 -36.44 23.11
CA GLU A 276 -2.33 -36.91 24.50
C GLU A 276 -1.56 -36.01 25.47
N PHE A 277 -2.11 -35.85 26.68
CA PHE A 277 -1.43 -35.20 27.80
C PHE A 277 -1.92 -35.73 29.14
N GLN A 278 -1.29 -35.28 30.21
CA GLN A 278 -1.67 -35.55 31.60
C GLN A 278 -1.81 -34.22 32.34
N ARG A 279 -2.81 -34.14 33.22
CA ARG A 279 -2.96 -33.02 34.15
C ARG A 279 -1.78 -32.99 35.12
N LEU A 280 -1.46 -31.81 35.63
CA LEU A 280 -0.51 -31.68 36.73
C LEU A 280 -1.00 -32.49 37.94
N GLY A 281 -0.12 -33.34 38.48
CA GLY A 281 -0.44 -34.24 39.60
C GLY A 281 -1.24 -35.50 39.25
N SER A 282 -1.50 -35.78 37.96
CA SER A 282 -2.20 -36.98 37.51
C SER A 282 -1.33 -37.89 36.66
N SER A 283 -1.51 -39.20 36.80
CA SER A 283 -0.95 -40.21 35.88
C SER A 283 -1.93 -40.63 34.77
N GLN A 284 -3.17 -40.13 34.81
CA GLN A 284 -4.19 -40.47 33.83
C GLN A 284 -3.95 -39.72 32.51
N THR A 285 -3.69 -40.47 31.44
CA THR A 285 -3.60 -39.93 30.08
C THR A 285 -4.98 -39.50 29.59
N ARG A 286 -5.06 -38.29 29.04
CA ARG A 286 -6.22 -37.73 28.36
C ARG A 286 -5.88 -37.52 26.89
N LYS A 287 -6.89 -37.63 26.02
CA LYS A 287 -6.75 -37.40 24.58
C LYS A 287 -7.73 -36.34 24.13
N VAL A 288 -7.26 -35.39 23.34
CA VAL A 288 -8.04 -34.31 22.73
C VAL A 288 -7.70 -34.18 21.26
N ARG A 289 -8.63 -33.62 20.49
CA ARG A 289 -8.42 -33.21 19.10
C ARG A 289 -8.55 -31.70 19.02
N VAL A 290 -7.41 -31.01 19.00
CA VAL A 290 -7.35 -29.55 19.01
C VAL A 290 -6.47 -29.08 17.87
N ARG A 291 -6.98 -28.15 17.05
CA ARG A 291 -6.14 -27.41 16.12
C ARG A 291 -5.37 -26.34 16.88
N VAL A 292 -4.06 -26.27 16.68
CA VAL A 292 -3.20 -25.27 17.34
C VAL A 292 -2.80 -24.18 16.35
N ILE A 293 -3.08 -22.93 16.73
CA ILE A 293 -2.55 -21.74 16.07
C ILE A 293 -1.62 -21.07 17.09
N SER A 294 -0.38 -20.81 16.72
CA SER A 294 0.59 -20.17 17.61
C SER A 294 1.00 -18.81 17.05
N ALA A 295 1.30 -17.85 17.93
CA ALA A 295 1.85 -16.56 17.56
C ALA A 295 3.08 -16.21 18.42
N THR A 296 4.01 -15.46 17.85
CA THR A 296 5.20 -14.97 18.57
C THR A 296 5.77 -13.70 17.93
N ASN A 297 6.36 -12.85 18.76
CA ASN A 297 7.26 -11.78 18.33
C ASN A 297 8.75 -12.17 18.38
N SER A 298 9.09 -13.26 19.05
CA SER A 298 10.46 -13.67 19.33
C SER A 298 11.08 -14.35 18.12
N ASN A 299 12.41 -14.27 18.00
CA ASN A 299 13.15 -15.04 17.00
C ASN A 299 13.38 -16.47 17.50
N LEU A 300 12.44 -17.38 17.19
CA LEU A 300 12.52 -18.78 17.64
C LEU A 300 13.78 -19.50 17.14
N GLN A 301 14.33 -19.13 15.98
CA GLN A 301 15.58 -19.73 15.48
C GLN A 301 16.77 -19.35 16.37
N GLN A 302 16.84 -18.10 16.81
CA GLN A 302 17.85 -17.66 17.76
C GLN A 302 17.67 -18.37 19.11
N MET A 303 16.44 -18.49 19.60
CA MET A 303 16.16 -19.21 20.86
C MET A 303 16.54 -20.69 20.81
N ILE A 304 16.44 -21.33 19.64
CA ILE A 304 16.95 -22.70 19.43
C ILE A 304 18.48 -22.73 19.54
N ALA A 305 19.17 -21.77 18.93
CA ALA A 305 20.63 -21.67 19.02
C ALA A 305 21.09 -21.44 20.47
N ASP A 306 20.33 -20.67 21.24
CA ASP A 306 20.60 -20.37 22.65
C ASP A 306 20.12 -21.48 23.62
N GLY A 307 19.43 -22.51 23.10
CA GLY A 307 18.94 -23.66 23.88
C GLY A 307 17.69 -23.39 24.73
N SER A 308 17.06 -22.22 24.59
CA SER A 308 15.84 -21.84 25.32
C SER A 308 14.54 -22.32 24.63
N PHE A 309 14.61 -22.71 23.35
CA PHE A 309 13.48 -23.27 22.63
C PHE A 309 13.85 -24.58 21.93
N ARG A 310 12.97 -25.58 22.01
CA ARG A 310 13.22 -26.89 21.41
C ARG A 310 13.03 -26.89 19.89
N GLN A 311 14.03 -27.43 19.19
CA GLN A 311 14.02 -27.55 17.73
C GLN A 311 12.90 -28.47 17.21
N ASP A 312 12.61 -29.58 17.89
CA ASP A 312 11.57 -30.53 17.50
C ASP A 312 10.15 -29.94 17.59
N LEU A 313 9.89 -29.14 18.63
CA LEU A 313 8.66 -28.38 18.77
C LEU A 313 8.52 -27.32 17.68
N PHE A 314 9.59 -26.59 17.37
CA PHE A 314 9.57 -25.59 16.30
C PHE A 314 9.13 -26.20 14.96
N TYR A 315 9.72 -27.32 14.54
CA TYR A 315 9.35 -27.96 13.28
C TYR A 315 7.91 -28.50 13.28
N ARG A 316 7.35 -28.85 14.46
CA ARG A 316 5.97 -29.31 14.56
C ARG A 316 4.95 -28.15 14.51
N LEU A 317 5.34 -26.97 15.02
CA LEU A 317 4.53 -25.75 14.95
C LEU A 317 4.63 -25.07 13.59
N ASN A 318 5.83 -25.01 13.01
CA ASN A 318 6.13 -24.28 11.79
C ASN A 318 5.87 -25.11 10.52
N VAL A 319 4.66 -25.66 10.39
CA VAL A 319 4.23 -26.32 9.15
C VAL A 319 3.89 -25.26 8.10
N ILE A 320 3.16 -24.21 8.52
CA ILE A 320 2.90 -23.02 7.73
C ILE A 320 3.22 -21.79 8.58
N GLU A 321 4.06 -20.91 8.03
CA GLU A 321 4.38 -19.61 8.63
C GLU A 321 3.57 -18.48 7.97
N LEU A 322 2.86 -17.70 8.77
CA LEU A 322 2.19 -16.47 8.38
C LEU A 322 2.94 -15.28 8.98
N LYS A 323 3.84 -14.68 8.20
CA LYS A 323 4.69 -13.56 8.63
C LYS A 323 3.99 -12.22 8.45
N LEU A 324 3.54 -11.61 9.54
CA LEU A 324 2.93 -10.29 9.58
C LEU A 324 4.00 -9.19 9.70
N PRO A 325 4.18 -8.33 8.69
CA PRO A 325 5.18 -7.26 8.74
C PRO A 325 4.84 -6.16 9.76
N PRO A 326 5.87 -5.45 10.29
CA PRO A 326 5.66 -4.23 11.07
C PRO A 326 4.88 -3.17 10.30
N LEU A 327 4.25 -2.24 11.02
CA LEU A 327 3.48 -1.14 10.42
C LEU A 327 4.36 -0.21 9.59
N SER A 328 5.64 -0.05 9.95
CA SER A 328 6.64 0.71 9.18
C SER A 328 6.91 0.16 7.77
N GLU A 329 6.73 -1.15 7.56
CA GLU A 329 6.88 -1.81 6.26
C GLU A 329 5.59 -1.84 5.44
N ARG A 330 4.50 -1.26 5.95
CA ARG A 330 3.18 -1.18 5.29
C ARG A 330 2.52 0.20 5.47
N PRO A 331 3.18 1.29 5.03
CA PRO A 331 2.68 2.65 5.24
C PRO A 331 1.29 2.91 4.62
N GLU A 332 0.91 2.14 3.59
CA GLU A 332 -0.41 2.21 2.95
C GLU A 332 -1.56 1.86 3.91
N ASP A 333 -1.29 1.10 4.98
CA ASP A 333 -2.26 0.68 5.98
C ASP A 333 -2.50 1.73 7.07
N ILE A 334 -1.54 2.63 7.30
CA ILE A 334 -1.58 3.60 8.41
C ILE A 334 -2.86 4.45 8.33
N LEU A 335 -3.09 5.15 7.22
CA LEU A 335 -4.24 6.05 7.11
C LEU A 335 -5.60 5.33 7.10
N PRO A 336 -5.79 4.19 6.38
CA PRO A 336 -7.00 3.38 6.51
C PRO A 336 -7.28 2.94 7.96
N LEU A 337 -6.28 2.43 8.67
CA LEU A 337 -6.41 2.03 10.08
C LEU A 337 -6.78 3.22 10.95
N SER A 338 -6.09 4.36 10.80
CA SER A 338 -6.40 5.57 11.55
C SER A 338 -7.85 6.00 11.38
N ARG A 339 -8.36 6.01 10.14
CA ARG A 339 -9.77 6.34 9.87
C ARG A 339 -10.73 5.33 10.47
N ALA A 340 -10.40 4.04 10.44
CA ALA A 340 -11.22 3.00 11.04
C ALA A 340 -11.34 3.20 12.56
N PHE A 341 -10.23 3.51 13.25
CA PHE A 341 -10.22 3.78 14.69
C PHE A 341 -10.96 5.07 15.08
N LEU A 342 -11.10 6.01 14.15
CA LEU A 342 -11.83 7.27 14.36
C LEU A 342 -13.31 7.21 13.94
N SER A 343 -13.75 6.10 13.32
CA SER A 343 -15.09 6.00 12.70
C SER A 343 -16.22 6.35 13.67
N ASP A 344 -16.17 5.86 14.91
CA ASP A 344 -17.17 6.13 15.96
C ASP A 344 -17.11 7.57 16.51
N SER A 345 -15.99 8.27 16.33
CA SER A 345 -15.79 9.62 16.88
C SER A 345 -16.32 10.74 15.98
N GLY A 346 -16.57 10.45 14.69
CA GLY A 346 -16.90 11.46 13.68
C GLY A 346 -15.73 12.39 13.29
N LYS A 347 -14.54 12.23 13.88
CA LYS A 347 -13.39 13.12 13.68
C LYS A 347 -12.59 12.78 12.44
N ARG A 348 -11.94 13.80 11.88
CA ARG A 348 -11.11 13.72 10.66
C ARG A 348 -9.70 14.18 10.97
N LEU A 349 -8.71 13.62 10.27
CA LEU A 349 -7.32 14.04 10.38
C LEU A 349 -7.05 15.21 9.42
N SER A 350 -6.40 16.27 9.91
CA SER A 350 -5.89 17.32 9.03
C SER A 350 -4.81 16.79 8.08
N GLY A 351 -4.55 17.49 6.97
CA GLY A 351 -3.54 17.07 5.99
C GLY A 351 -2.14 16.94 6.61
N GLN A 352 -1.80 17.83 7.55
CA GLN A 352 -0.54 17.79 8.28
C GLN A 352 -0.49 16.57 9.22
N ALA A 353 -1.56 16.31 9.98
CA ALA A 353 -1.65 15.14 10.84
C ALA A 353 -1.45 13.84 10.06
N GLN A 354 -2.06 13.72 8.86
CA GLN A 354 -1.86 12.55 8.00
C GLN A 354 -0.40 12.37 7.57
N GLN A 355 0.30 13.46 7.21
CA GLN A 355 1.71 13.39 6.85
C GLN A 355 2.59 12.95 8.03
N THR A 356 2.31 13.46 9.23
CA THR A 356 3.04 13.06 10.44
C THR A 356 2.86 11.57 10.74
N LEU A 357 1.62 11.06 10.65
CA LEU A 357 1.35 9.63 10.84
C LEU A 357 2.12 8.75 9.85
N LEU A 358 2.28 9.18 8.60
CA LEU A 358 3.03 8.43 7.58
C LEU A 358 4.56 8.46 7.80
N ARG A 359 5.09 9.46 8.49
CA ARG A 359 6.54 9.62 8.76
C ARG A 359 6.99 8.95 10.05
N TYR A 360 6.07 8.70 10.96
CA TYR A 360 6.37 8.07 12.24
C TYR A 360 6.64 6.57 12.04
N SER A 361 7.61 6.03 12.78
CA SER A 361 8.07 4.65 12.61
C SER A 361 7.16 3.58 13.23
N TRP A 362 6.28 3.96 14.16
CA TRP A 362 5.32 3.07 14.82
C TRP A 362 5.97 1.83 15.48
N PRO A 363 6.88 2.00 16.47
CA PRO A 363 7.50 0.86 17.14
C PRO A 363 6.49 -0.05 17.86
N GLY A 364 5.38 0.50 18.35
CA GLY A 364 4.26 -0.27 18.93
C GLY A 364 3.20 -0.70 17.92
N ASN A 365 3.47 -0.52 16.62
CA ASN A 365 2.66 -0.93 15.48
C ASN A 365 1.20 -0.47 15.58
N VAL A 366 0.24 -1.35 15.24
CA VAL A 366 -1.20 -1.04 15.18
C VAL A 366 -1.76 -0.72 16.57
N ARG A 367 -1.24 -1.37 17.63
CA ARG A 367 -1.66 -1.10 19.02
C ARG A 367 -1.31 0.33 19.44
N GLU A 368 -0.12 0.80 19.13
CA GLU A 368 0.26 2.19 19.38
C GLU A 368 -0.59 3.16 18.54
N LEU A 369 -0.76 2.89 17.25
CA LEU A 369 -1.61 3.70 16.38
C LEU A 369 -3.03 3.83 16.94
N GLN A 370 -3.65 2.73 17.37
CA GLN A 370 -4.97 2.73 17.98
C GLN A 370 -5.02 3.61 19.23
N ASN A 371 -4.03 3.48 20.13
CA ASN A 371 -3.96 4.30 21.35
C ASN A 371 -3.80 5.79 21.03
N VAL A 372 -2.97 6.13 20.04
CA VAL A 372 -2.78 7.52 19.59
C VAL A 372 -4.08 8.08 19.01
N MET A 373 -4.78 7.32 18.17
CA MET A 373 -6.06 7.75 17.58
C MET A 373 -7.15 7.92 18.63
N GLN A 374 -7.29 6.98 19.57
CA GLN A 374 -8.25 7.08 20.68
C GLN A 374 -7.95 8.29 21.57
N ARG A 375 -6.69 8.50 21.94
CA ARG A 375 -6.26 9.66 22.72
C ARG A 375 -6.55 10.97 21.99
N ALA A 376 -6.17 11.06 20.72
CA ALA A 376 -6.43 12.25 19.90
C ALA A 376 -7.95 12.51 19.78
N ALA A 377 -8.74 11.45 19.57
CA ALA A 377 -10.19 11.55 19.53
C ALA A 377 -10.81 12.07 20.84
N VAL A 378 -10.21 11.81 22.00
CA VAL A 378 -10.69 12.38 23.28
C VAL A 378 -10.24 13.83 23.47
N LEU A 379 -9.01 14.17 23.09
CA LEU A 379 -8.40 15.48 23.35
C LEU A 379 -8.85 16.58 22.39
N THR A 380 -9.21 16.25 21.15
CA THR A 380 -9.65 17.23 20.16
C THR A 380 -11.02 17.80 20.53
N ARG A 381 -11.17 19.13 20.56
CA ARG A 381 -12.46 19.78 20.86
C ARG A 381 -13.39 19.96 19.64
N GLY A 382 -12.83 19.98 18.43
CA GLY A 382 -13.59 20.08 17.18
C GLY A 382 -13.64 18.76 16.39
N ASP A 383 -13.99 18.87 15.11
CA ASP A 383 -14.12 17.73 14.19
C ASP A 383 -12.79 17.32 13.54
N THR A 384 -11.77 18.19 13.62
CA THR A 384 -10.47 17.97 12.99
C THR A 384 -9.38 17.76 14.02
N ILE A 385 -8.70 16.62 13.94
CA ILE A 385 -7.49 16.28 14.70
C ILE A 385 -6.30 16.91 13.99
N GLU A 386 -5.69 17.87 14.66
CA GLU A 386 -4.46 18.53 14.21
C GLU A 386 -3.21 17.77 14.63
N ASP A 387 -2.11 18.01 13.91
CA ASP A 387 -0.80 17.40 14.12
C ASP A 387 -0.33 17.47 15.58
N ALA A 388 -0.42 18.66 16.20
CA ALA A 388 -0.05 18.88 17.60
C ALA A 388 -0.86 18.02 18.59
N THR A 389 -2.05 17.54 18.21
CA THR A 389 -2.90 16.71 19.07
C THR A 389 -2.49 15.24 19.07
N LEU A 390 -1.74 14.80 18.04
CA LEU A 390 -1.21 13.43 17.98
C LEU A 390 -0.19 13.17 19.11
N ALA A 391 0.57 14.21 19.49
CA ALA A 391 1.59 14.17 20.54
C ALA A 391 2.57 12.99 20.36
N LEU A 392 3.06 12.81 19.14
CA LEU A 392 4.04 11.77 18.79
C LEU A 392 5.46 12.21 19.20
N PRO A 393 6.28 11.32 19.78
CA PRO A 393 7.70 11.58 20.05
C PRO A 393 8.47 12.01 18.80
N GLN A 394 9.25 13.09 18.90
CA GLN A 394 10.03 13.59 17.75
C GLN A 394 11.21 12.69 17.37
N GLU A 395 11.72 11.87 18.30
CA GLU A 395 12.87 10.99 18.07
C GLU A 395 12.57 9.83 17.11
N GLU A 396 11.30 9.44 17.01
CA GLU A 396 10.84 8.29 16.24
C GLU A 396 10.16 8.66 14.91
N ILE A 397 10.10 9.96 14.62
CA ILE A 397 9.80 10.46 13.28
C ILE A 397 11.02 10.11 12.43
N GLN A 398 10.85 9.25 11.44
CA GLN A 398 11.91 8.99 10.49
C GLN A 398 12.32 10.33 9.93
N LYS A 399 13.55 10.75 10.23
CA LYS A 399 14.22 11.80 9.48
C LYS A 399 14.30 11.25 8.07
N VAL A 400 13.31 11.58 7.25
CA VAL A 400 13.56 11.73 5.82
C VAL A 400 14.86 12.53 5.81
N PRO A 401 15.95 12.06 5.16
CA PRO A 401 16.99 13.01 4.86
C PRO A 401 16.25 14.15 4.18
N GLU A 402 16.23 15.33 4.81
CA GLU A 402 15.88 16.55 4.13
C GLU A 402 16.96 16.72 3.07
N HIS A 403 16.88 15.94 2.00
CA HIS A 403 17.17 16.45 0.69
C HIS A 403 15.99 17.35 0.32
N SER A 404 15.78 18.41 1.11
CA SER A 404 15.73 19.72 0.50
C SER A 404 17.08 19.87 -0.19
N PHE A 405 17.22 19.25 -1.35
CA PHE A 405 18.30 19.54 -2.25
C PHE A 405 18.15 21.02 -2.56
N GLU A 406 18.98 21.84 -1.92
CA GLU A 406 19.13 23.23 -2.27
C GLU A 406 20.27 23.25 -3.28
N PRO A 407 19.97 23.15 -4.59
CA PRO A 407 21.00 23.14 -5.61
C PRO A 407 21.82 24.43 -5.48
N SER A 408 23.14 24.28 -5.42
CA SER A 408 24.04 25.43 -5.46
C SER A 408 23.84 26.21 -6.76
N ARG A 409 24.21 27.49 -6.76
CA ARG A 409 24.17 28.33 -7.95
C ARG A 409 24.85 27.67 -9.17
N GLU A 410 26.02 27.08 -8.95
CA GLU A 410 26.81 26.40 -9.99
C GLU A 410 26.06 25.20 -10.57
N LEU A 411 25.33 24.45 -9.74
CA LEU A 411 24.55 23.32 -10.20
C LEU A 411 23.32 23.77 -11.00
N LEU A 412 22.66 24.86 -10.58
CA LEU A 412 21.55 25.45 -11.34
C LEU A 412 22.01 25.91 -12.74
N GLU A 413 23.16 26.58 -12.81
CA GLU A 413 23.73 27.04 -14.09
C GLU A 413 24.16 25.86 -14.98
N GLN A 414 24.78 24.82 -14.40
CA GLN A 414 25.18 23.60 -15.14
C GLN A 414 23.98 22.81 -15.64
N THR A 415 22.96 22.59 -14.81
CA THR A 415 21.76 21.85 -15.21
C THR A 415 20.96 22.63 -16.24
N LEU A 416 20.88 23.97 -16.14
CA LEU A 416 20.28 24.80 -17.18
C LEU A 416 21.05 24.72 -18.51
N ALA A 417 22.39 24.74 -18.47
CA ALA A 417 23.21 24.60 -19.67
C ALA A 417 23.07 23.21 -20.31
N GLN A 418 23.04 22.13 -19.50
CA GLN A 418 22.82 20.76 -19.97
C GLN A 418 21.41 20.55 -20.53
N CYS A 419 20.41 21.22 -19.95
CA CYS A 419 19.02 21.21 -20.42
C CYS A 419 18.73 22.25 -21.51
N ASN A 420 19.73 22.93 -22.09
CA ASN A 420 19.56 23.99 -23.10
C ASN A 420 18.52 25.08 -22.71
N GLY A 421 18.46 25.45 -21.42
CA GLY A 421 17.53 26.45 -20.89
C GLY A 421 16.08 25.97 -20.69
N ILE A 422 15.79 24.68 -20.89
CA ILE A 422 14.44 24.14 -20.71
C ILE A 422 14.13 23.95 -19.22
N ILE A 423 13.43 24.93 -18.63
CA ILE A 423 13.07 24.97 -17.20
C ILE A 423 12.33 23.72 -16.73
N ALA A 424 11.48 23.15 -17.58
CA ALA A 424 10.73 21.94 -17.28
C ALA A 424 11.63 20.71 -17.06
N GLN A 425 12.70 20.62 -17.84
CA GLN A 425 13.65 19.53 -17.84
C GLN A 425 14.64 19.72 -16.69
N ALA A 426 15.15 20.94 -16.51
CA ALA A 426 16.01 21.29 -15.39
C ALA A 426 15.31 21.08 -14.04
N ALA A 427 14.02 21.43 -13.93
CA ALA A 427 13.26 21.20 -12.70
C ALA A 427 13.11 19.70 -12.41
N ARG A 428 12.87 18.88 -13.44
CA ARG A 428 12.75 17.42 -13.32
C ARG A 428 14.07 16.77 -12.94
N GLU A 429 15.18 17.19 -13.55
CA GLU A 429 16.53 16.69 -13.27
C GLU A 429 16.98 17.04 -11.84
N LEU A 430 16.56 18.20 -11.33
CA LEU A 430 16.82 18.63 -9.95
C LEU A 430 15.80 18.11 -8.93
N GLY A 431 14.79 17.33 -9.35
CA GLY A 431 13.71 16.84 -8.48
C GLY A 431 12.82 17.95 -7.89
N LEU A 432 12.77 19.12 -8.54
CA LEU A 432 12.02 20.30 -8.11
C LEU A 432 10.74 20.49 -8.95
N SER A 433 9.73 21.13 -8.38
CA SER A 433 8.63 21.69 -9.18
C SER A 433 9.11 22.91 -9.96
N ARG A 434 8.50 23.22 -11.11
CA ARG A 434 8.87 24.41 -11.92
C ARG A 434 8.80 25.70 -11.10
N GLN A 435 7.76 25.86 -10.28
CA GLN A 435 7.64 27.02 -9.36
C GLN A 435 8.76 27.05 -8.31
N ALA A 436 9.19 25.89 -7.81
CA ALA A 436 10.30 25.79 -6.88
C ALA A 436 11.65 26.12 -7.55
N LEU A 437 11.82 25.80 -8.83
CA LEU A 437 12.99 26.17 -9.61
C LEU A 437 13.01 27.68 -9.91
N TYR A 438 11.91 28.28 -10.37
CA TYR A 438 11.83 29.73 -10.63
C TYR A 438 12.21 30.57 -9.41
N ARG A 439 11.66 30.24 -8.23
CA ARG A 439 11.99 30.93 -6.97
C ARG A 439 13.49 30.86 -6.63
N ARG A 440 14.18 29.79 -7.03
CA ARG A 440 15.62 29.60 -6.78
C ARG A 440 16.47 30.34 -7.80
N LEU A 441 16.09 30.33 -9.07
CA LEU A 441 16.76 31.11 -10.12
C LEU A 441 16.68 32.61 -9.81
N ASP A 442 15.51 33.10 -9.38
CA ASP A 442 15.32 34.48 -8.93
C ASP A 442 16.15 34.79 -7.66
N LYS A 443 16.21 33.86 -6.70
CA LYS A 443 17.02 34.00 -5.47
C LYS A 443 18.52 34.15 -5.76
N TYR A 444 19.03 33.45 -6.78
CA TYR A 444 20.46 33.48 -7.14
C TYR A 444 20.78 34.46 -8.30
N GLY A 445 19.77 35.15 -8.86
CA GLY A 445 19.94 36.10 -9.96
C GLY A 445 20.43 35.46 -11.26
N ILE A 446 20.10 34.19 -11.49
CA ILE A 446 20.50 33.45 -12.69
C ILE A 446 19.48 33.77 -13.80
N PRO A 447 19.89 34.31 -14.97
CA PRO A 447 19.00 34.52 -16.10
C PRO A 447 18.62 33.18 -16.74
N TYR A 448 17.35 33.04 -17.15
CA TYR A 448 16.79 31.79 -17.65
C TYR A 448 15.86 32.00 -18.83
#